data_AF-A0A1W9IM18-F1
#
_entry.id   AF-A0A1W9IM18-F1
#
_cell.length_a   1.000
_cell.length_b   1.000
_cell.length_c   1.000
_cell.angle_alpha   90.00
_cell.angle_beta   90.00
_cell.angle_gamma   90.00
#
_symmetry.space_group_name_H-M   'P 1'
#
loop_
_entity.id
_entity.type
_entity.pdbx_description
1 polymer ?
#
loop_
_entity_poly.entity_id
_entity_poly.type
_entity_poly.pdbx_seq_one_letter_code
_entity_poly.pdbx_strand_id
1 'polypeptide(L)' 'MNIDLARHMVRTSFHVCRELQDLQGFLKNHCDASEYKDHAAGIARAIDAVQASLLSKAITAYPELAMEIDAAISRYGRYP' A
#
# COMPACT_ATOMS: atom_id res chain seq x y z
N MET A 1 12.76 16.53 1.71
CA MET A 1 11.88 15.74 2.60
C MET A 1 12.66 15.48 3.88
N ASN A 2 12.02 15.42 5.05
CA ASN A 2 12.66 14.93 6.28
C ASN A 2 12.24 13.46 6.54
N ILE A 3 12.95 12.76 7.42
CA ILE A 3 12.71 11.33 7.64
C ILE A 3 11.33 11.05 8.26
N ASP A 4 10.80 11.97 9.09
CA ASP A 4 9.48 11.80 9.68
C ASP A 4 8.36 11.89 8.63
N LEU A 5 8.49 12.80 7.67
CA LEU A 5 7.59 12.89 6.51
C LEU A 5 7.70 11.63 5.65
N ALA A 6 8.91 11.12 5.42
CA ALA A 6 9.11 9.88 4.67
C ALA A 6 8.43 8.68 5.35
N ARG A 7 8.62 8.51 6.68
CA ARG A 7 7.91 7.49 7.46
C ARG A 7 6.40 7.65 7.41
N HIS A 8 5.90 8.89 7.48
CA HIS A 8 4.47 9.16 7.34
C HIS A 8 3.94 8.79 5.95
N MET A 9 4.69 9.08 4.88
CA MET A 9 4.34 8.64 3.52
C MET A 9 4.28 7.12 3.39
N VAL A 10 5.23 6.39 3.99
CA VAL A 10 5.22 4.92 4.03
C VAL A 10 3.97 4.40 4.75
N ARG A 11 3.67 4.92 5.95
CA ARG A 11 2.46 4.53 6.72
C ARG A 11 1.19 4.76 5.92
N THR A 12 1.05 5.95 5.33
CA THR A 12 -0.12 6.30 4.51
C THR A 12 -0.23 5.39 3.29
N SER A 13 0.89 5.08 2.63
CA SER A 13 0.91 4.14 1.50
C SER A 13 0.38 2.76 1.91
N PHE A 14 0.89 2.19 3.00
CA PHE A 14 0.43 0.88 3.48
C PHE A 14 -1.04 0.90 3.91
N HIS A 15 -1.47 1.95 4.61
CA HIS A 15 -2.85 2.10 5.05
C HIS A 15 -3.80 2.12 3.84
N VAL A 16 -3.57 2.98 2.85
CA VAL A 16 -4.42 3.06 1.66
C VAL A 16 -4.41 1.75 0.88
N CYS A 17 -3.26 1.10 0.72
CA CYS A 17 -3.18 -0.19 0.03
C CYS A 17 -4.01 -1.26 0.74
N ARG A 18 -4.03 -1.27 2.09
CA ARG A 18 -4.84 -2.21 2.87
C ARG A 18 -6.33 -1.97 2.66
N GLU A 19 -6.81 -0.73 2.78
CA GLU A 19 -8.22 -0.42 2.58
C GLU A 19 -8.69 -0.77 1.15
N LEU A 20 -7.82 -0.58 0.15
CA LEU A 20 -8.08 -0.98 -1.23
C LEU A 20 -8.15 -2.51 -1.40
N GLN A 21 -7.28 -3.27 -0.73
CA GLN A 21 -7.33 -4.73 -0.72
C GLN A 21 -8.57 -5.25 0.01
N ASP A 22 -8.95 -4.62 1.12
CA ASP A 22 -10.18 -4.95 1.86
C ASP A 22 -11.42 -4.69 0.99
N LEU A 23 -11.46 -3.56 0.28
CA LEU A 23 -12.50 -3.27 -0.73
C LEU A 23 -12.53 -4.32 -1.83
N GLN A 24 -11.38 -4.74 -2.35
CA GLN A 24 -11.31 -5.82 -3.34
C GLN A 24 -11.92 -7.12 -2.81
N GLY A 25 -11.63 -7.48 -1.55
CA GLY A 25 -12.24 -8.63 -0.88
C GLY A 25 -13.76 -8.48 -0.72
N PHE A 26 -14.24 -7.28 -0.39
CA PHE A 26 -15.66 -6.97 -0.29
C PHE A 26 -16.37 -7.13 -1.65
N LEU A 27 -15.81 -6.54 -2.71
CA LEU A 27 -16.39 -6.60 -4.06
C LEU A 27 -16.47 -8.03 -4.60
N LYS A 28 -15.47 -8.88 -4.28
CA LYS A 28 -15.49 -10.30 -4.67
C LYS A 28 -16.74 -11.05 -4.20
N ASN A 29 -17.34 -10.62 -3.08
CA ASN A 29 -18.53 -11.25 -2.51
C ASN A 29 -19.85 -10.60 -2.95
N HIS A 30 -19.80 -9.45 -3.63
CA HIS A 30 -21.00 -8.62 -3.92
C HIS A 30 -21.19 -8.32 -5.41
N CYS A 31 -20.16 -8.50 -6.24
CA CYS A 31 -20.21 -8.29 -7.68
C CYS A 31 -20.26 -9.62 -8.42
N ASP A 32 -20.79 -9.61 -9.64
CA ASP A 32 -20.56 -10.73 -10.55
C ASP A 32 -19.10 -10.76 -11.05
N ALA A 33 -18.74 -11.82 -11.78
CA ALA A 33 -17.36 -12.01 -12.24
C ALA A 33 -16.87 -10.91 -13.20
N SER A 34 -17.76 -10.32 -14.00
CA SER A 34 -17.42 -9.26 -14.94
C SER A 34 -17.20 -7.94 -14.20
N GLU A 35 -18.16 -7.55 -13.35
CA GLU A 35 -18.09 -6.35 -12.51
C GLU A 35 -16.88 -6.39 -11.57
N TYR A 36 -16.65 -7.53 -10.93
CA TYR A 36 -15.49 -7.73 -10.06
C TYR A 36 -14.18 -7.52 -10.82
N LYS A 37 -14.06 -8.04 -12.04
CA LYS A 37 -12.83 -7.95 -12.84
C LYS A 37 -12.48 -6.50 -13.16
N ASP A 38 -13.47 -5.70 -13.55
CA ASP A 38 -13.26 -4.29 -13.88
C ASP A 38 -12.84 -3.48 -12.65
N HIS A 39 -13.48 -3.72 -11.51
CA HIS A 39 -13.09 -3.08 -10.25
C HIS A 39 -11.71 -3.54 -9.76
N ALA A 40 -11.40 -4.84 -9.81
CA ALA A 40 -10.12 -5.39 -9.39
C ALA A 40 -8.95 -4.80 -10.20
N ALA A 41 -9.13 -4.62 -11.50
CA ALA A 41 -8.13 -3.97 -12.35
C ALA A 41 -7.96 -2.47 -12.05
N GLY A 42 -9.05 -1.77 -11.66
CA GLY A 42 -8.98 -0.39 -11.17
C GLY A 42 -8.23 -0.28 -9.85
N ILE A 43 -8.55 -1.15 -8.90
CA ILE A 43 -7.93 -1.20 -7.56
C ILE A 43 -6.43 -1.52 -7.67
N ALA A 44 -6.04 -2.51 -8.48
CA ALA A 44 -4.63 -2.85 -8.69
C ALA A 44 -3.82 -1.64 -9.19
N ARG A 45 -4.35 -0.92 -10.20
CA ARG A 45 -3.71 0.31 -10.71
C ARG A 45 -3.60 1.41 -9.65
N ALA A 46 -4.60 1.55 -8.78
CA ALA A 46 -4.57 2.52 -7.70
C ALA A 46 -3.49 2.16 -6.65
N ILE A 47 -3.37 0.89 -6.29
CA ILE A 47 -2.31 0.38 -5.39
C ILE A 47 -0.93 0.69 -5.98
N ASP A 48 -0.70 0.34 -7.24
CA ASP A 48 0.59 0.58 -7.93
C ASP A 48 0.95 2.08 -7.95
N ALA A 49 -0.03 2.94 -8.27
CA ALA A 49 0.17 4.38 -8.31
C ALA A 49 0.52 4.98 -6.94
N VAL A 50 -0.13 4.51 -5.87
CA VAL A 50 0.15 4.92 -4.49
C VAL A 50 1.56 4.46 -4.07
N GLN A 51 1.91 3.20 -4.33
CA GLN A 51 3.25 2.69 -4.02
C GLN A 51 4.34 3.46 -4.76
N ALA A 52 4.19 3.67 -6.07
CA ALA A 52 5.17 4.42 -6.85
C ALA A 52 5.30 5.88 -6.39
N SER A 53 4.19 6.52 -6.02
CA SER A 53 4.16 7.94 -5.67
C SER A 53 4.61 8.23 -4.24
N LEU A 54 4.36 7.32 -3.30
CA LEU A 54 4.64 7.52 -1.88
C LEU A 54 5.77 6.62 -1.39
N LEU A 55 5.58 5.30 -1.45
CA LEU A 55 6.51 4.32 -0.89
C LEU A 55 7.87 4.37 -1.59
N SER A 56 7.89 4.25 -2.92
CA SER A 56 9.14 4.24 -3.68
C SER A 56 9.91 5.55 -3.53
N LYS A 57 9.22 6.70 -3.49
CA LYS A 57 9.86 8.00 -3.24
C LYS A 57 10.44 8.10 -1.83
N ALA A 58 9.73 7.60 -0.81
CA ALA A 58 10.20 7.59 0.56
C ALA A 58 11.45 6.71 0.73
N ILE A 59 11.44 5.48 0.19
CA ILE A 59 12.58 4.56 0.23
C ILE A 59 13.76 5.10 -0.57
N THR A 60 13.52 5.71 -1.73
CA THR A 60 14.61 6.30 -2.53
C THR A 60 15.30 7.45 -1.79
N ALA A 61 14.53 8.26 -1.06
CA ALA A 61 15.08 9.36 -0.28
C ALA A 61 15.76 8.89 1.03
N TYR A 62 15.30 7.78 1.60
CA TYR A 62 15.80 7.20 2.85
C TYR A 62 15.85 5.66 2.75
N PRO A 63 16.93 5.09 2.16
CA PRO A 63 17.05 3.65 1.91
C PRO A 63 16.98 2.80 3.19
N GLU A 64 17.36 3.35 4.34
CA GLU A 64 17.23 2.70 5.65
C GLU A 64 15.79 2.32 6.00
N LEU A 65 14.80 3.00 5.42
CA LEU A 65 13.39 2.68 5.62
C LEU A 65 13.03 1.30 5.07
N ALA A 66 13.73 0.78 4.07
CA ALA A 66 13.49 -0.59 3.58
C ALA A 66 13.73 -1.61 4.70
N MET A 67 14.83 -1.45 5.44
CA MET A 67 15.15 -2.31 6.57
C MET A 67 14.17 -2.10 7.73
N GLU A 68 13.76 -0.86 8.01
CA GLU A 68 12.74 -0.57 9.04
C GLU A 68 11.40 -1.25 8.70
N ILE A 69 11.00 -1.21 7.41
CA ILE A 69 9.78 -1.84 6.91
C ILE A 69 9.84 -3.35 7.08
N ASP A 70 10.90 -4.00 6.61
CA ASP A 70 11.07 -5.45 6.70
C ASP A 70 11.09 -5.93 8.15
N ALA A 71 11.80 -5.21 9.02
CA ALA A 71 11.83 -5.50 10.45
C ALA A 71 10.45 -5.36 11.11
N ALA A 72 9.70 -4.31 10.77
CA ALA A 72 8.36 -4.09 11.29
C ALA A 72 7.37 -5.16 10.82
N ILE A 73 7.38 -5.50 9.53
CA ILE A 73 6.53 -6.54 8.95
C ILE A 73 6.85 -7.90 9.58
N SER A 74 8.14 -8.24 9.71
CA SER A 74 8.55 -9.50 10.35
C SER A 74 8.11 -9.61 11.80
N ARG A 75 8.15 -8.49 12.54
CA ARG A 75 7.83 -8.47 13.98
C ARG A 75 6.33 -8.36 14.28
N TYR A 76 5.60 -7.57 13.49
CA TYR A 76 4.23 -7.16 13.79
C TYR A 76 3.21 -7.58 12.72
N GLY A 77 3.66 -8.13 11.60
CA GLY A 77 2.82 -8.41 10.43
C GLY A 77 2.35 -7.15 9.68
N ARG A 78 2.83 -5.96 10.08
CA ARG A 78 2.46 -4.66 9.50
C ARG A 78 3.51 -3.59 9.79
N TYR A 79 3.51 -2.53 8.99
CA TYR A 79 4.26 -1.32 9.28
C TYR A 79 3.43 -0.37 10.18
N PRO A 80 3.90 -0.04 11.40
CA PRO A 80 3.19 0.81 12.36
C PRO A 80 3.29 2.31 12.03
#